data_AF-A0A1B7N4F9-F1
#
_entry.id   AF-A0A1B7N4F9-F1
#
_cell.length_a   1.000
_cell.length_b   1.000
_cell.length_c   1.000
_cell.angle_alpha   90.00
_cell.angle_beta   90.00
_cell.angle_gamma   90.00
#
_symmetry.space_group_name_H-M   'P 1'
#
loop_
_entity.id
_entity.type
_entity.pdbx_description
1 polymer ?
#
loop_
_entity_poly.entity_id
_entity_poly.type
_entity_poly.pdbx_seq_one_letter_code
_entity_poly.pdbx_strand_id
1 'polypeptide(L)'
;MTVQDVLPTGTYTIRNASTNEYIAVQGPVKVATLIGSRDGSAENTAWVLERLSGHRDKYNIRSFAQNSCVTINSAQKTNGTLAFGREACPWSIRATGYGTHVRKSRISPHSDASLYWSLIKNAGNSQALLTDDRTSAVHWYLHRMSA
;
A
#
# COMPACT_ATOMS: atom_id res chain seq x y z
N MET A 1 -2.80 -7.53 -26.63
CA MET A 1 -3.21 -7.62 -25.22
C MET A 1 -1.96 -7.61 -24.36
N THR A 2 -1.68 -6.50 -23.69
CA THR A 2 -0.54 -6.39 -22.78
C THR A 2 -0.88 -7.10 -21.48
N VAL A 3 -0.07 -8.12 -21.14
CA VAL A 3 -0.21 -8.87 -19.88
C VAL A 3 -0.02 -7.89 -18.72
N GLN A 4 -1.11 -7.59 -18.04
CA GLN A 4 -1.08 -6.95 -16.74
C GLN A 4 -0.47 -7.99 -15.81
N ASP A 5 0.84 -7.87 -15.53
CA ASP A 5 1.54 -8.81 -14.65
C ASP A 5 0.88 -8.79 -13.28
N VAL A 6 0.20 -9.89 -12.98
CA VAL A 6 -0.50 -10.10 -11.72
C VAL A 6 0.54 -10.36 -10.65
N LEU A 7 0.50 -9.60 -9.55
CA LEU A 7 1.39 -9.86 -8.42
C LEU A 7 1.03 -11.22 -7.80
N PRO A 8 1.98 -12.16 -7.66
CA PRO A 8 1.72 -13.39 -6.92
C PRO A 8 1.48 -13.07 -5.45
N THR A 9 0.74 -13.94 -4.77
CA THR A 9 0.60 -13.86 -3.31
C THR A 9 1.95 -14.10 -2.63
N GLY A 10 2.23 -13.32 -1.59
CA GLY A 10 3.49 -13.40 -0.85
C GLY A 10 3.77 -12.17 -0.02
N THR A 11 4.99 -12.10 0.52
CA THR A 11 5.48 -10.97 1.32
C THR A 11 6.24 -9.98 0.44
N TYR A 12 5.97 -8.69 0.64
CA TYR A 12 6.47 -7.59 -0.17
C TYR A 12 6.93 -6.43 0.72
N THR A 13 7.89 -5.67 0.23
CA THR A 13 8.05 -4.27 0.65
C THR A 13 7.30 -3.36 -0.32
N ILE A 14 6.75 -2.27 0.20
CA ILE A 14 6.03 -1.26 -0.59
C ILE A 14 6.80 0.05 -0.48
N ARG A 15 7.43 0.49 -1.57
CA ARG A 15 8.30 1.67 -1.61
C ARG A 15 7.68 2.78 -2.44
N ASN A 16 7.61 3.99 -1.91
CA ASN A 16 7.14 5.14 -2.65
C ASN A 16 8.11 5.51 -3.77
N ALA A 17 7.60 5.69 -4.98
CA ALA A 17 8.43 5.97 -6.15
C ALA A 17 8.97 7.41 -6.19
N SER A 18 8.35 8.34 -5.45
CA SER A 18 8.76 9.74 -5.39
C SER A 18 9.70 10.01 -4.22
N THR A 19 9.39 9.49 -3.03
CA THR A 19 10.20 9.75 -1.81
C THR A 19 11.26 8.70 -1.54
N ASN A 20 11.22 7.55 -2.22
CA ASN A 20 12.07 6.39 -1.97
C ASN A 20 11.90 5.74 -0.59
N GLU A 21 10.89 6.14 0.19
CA GLU A 21 10.59 5.59 1.51
C GLU A 21 9.69 4.34 1.40
N TYR A 22 9.94 3.36 2.25
CA TYR A 22 9.10 2.19 2.45
C TYR A 22 7.92 2.55 3.35
N ILE A 23 6.76 1.94 3.10
CA ILE A 23 5.64 2.03 4.02
C ILE A 23 5.89 1.10 5.19
N ALA A 24 5.84 1.68 6.38
CA ALA A 24 6.04 1.00 7.65
C ALA A 24 4.83 1.18 8.56
N VAL A 25 4.62 0.22 9.45
CA VAL A 25 3.66 0.36 10.55
C VAL A 25 4.34 1.04 11.75
N GLN A 26 3.68 2.04 12.32
CA GLN A 26 4.09 2.69 13.56
C GLN A 26 2.99 2.59 14.62
N GLY A 27 3.37 2.21 15.85
CA GLY A 27 2.47 2.10 16.99
C GLY A 27 1.73 0.76 17.09
N PRO A 28 0.99 0.53 18.19
CA PRO A 28 0.25 -0.72 18.41
C PRO A 28 -1.03 -0.79 17.57
N VAL A 29 -1.48 -2.00 17.23
CA VAL A 29 -2.58 -2.30 16.28
C VAL A 29 -3.78 -1.36 16.37
N LYS A 30 -4.26 -1.01 17.57
CA LYS A 30 -5.47 -0.18 17.77
C LYS A 30 -5.31 1.28 17.34
N VAL A 31 -4.08 1.80 17.32
CA VAL A 31 -3.76 3.20 16.98
C VAL A 31 -2.63 3.27 15.96
N ALA A 32 -2.37 2.16 15.27
CA ALA A 32 -1.27 2.06 14.33
C ALA A 32 -1.52 2.95 13.12
N THR A 33 -0.46 3.60 12.64
CA THR A 33 -0.46 4.44 11.45
C THR A 33 0.53 3.90 10.43
N LEU A 34 0.34 4.28 9.17
CA LEU A 34 1.27 3.97 8.10
C LEU A 34 2.17 5.17 7.87
N ILE A 35 3.48 4.98 8.03
CA ILE A 35 4.48 6.04 7.88
C ILE A 35 5.51 5.69 6.81
N GLY A 36 6.23 6.69 6.33
CA GLY A 36 7.44 6.48 5.53
C GLY A 36 8.62 6.06 6.42
N SER A 37 9.37 5.06 5.97
CA SER A 37 10.62 4.58 6.57
C SER A 37 11.72 4.55 5.51
N ARG A 38 12.97 4.80 5.92
CA ARG A 38 14.14 4.58 5.05
C ARG A 38 14.73 3.18 5.16
N ASP A 39 14.39 2.46 6.22
CA ASP A 39 14.78 1.07 6.42
C ASP A 39 13.69 0.16 5.86
N GLY A 40 13.99 -0.52 4.75
CA GLY A 40 13.11 -1.51 4.13
C GLY A 40 13.41 -2.95 4.52
N SER A 41 14.36 -3.16 5.44
CA SER A 41 14.67 -4.48 6.00
C SER A 41 13.94 -4.75 7.31
N ALA A 42 13.44 -3.70 7.96
CA ALA A 42 12.68 -3.81 9.19
C ALA A 42 11.36 -4.57 8.98
N GLU A 43 11.02 -5.42 9.96
CA GLU A 43 9.83 -6.29 9.91
C GLU A 43 8.52 -5.50 9.76
N ASN A 44 8.45 -4.30 10.33
CA ASN A 44 7.29 -3.42 10.20
C ASN A 44 7.11 -2.82 8.79
N THR A 45 8.05 -3.05 7.86
CA THR A 45 7.95 -2.69 6.44
C THR A 45 7.57 -3.85 5.53
N ALA A 46 7.41 -5.04 6.10
CA ALA A 46 6.96 -6.23 5.38
C ALA A 46 5.43 -6.34 5.36
N TRP A 47 4.91 -6.59 4.16
CA TRP A 47 3.48 -6.63 3.86
C TRP A 47 3.11 -7.93 3.15
N VAL A 48 2.13 -8.65 3.67
CA VAL A 48 1.56 -9.82 3.01
C VAL A 48 0.47 -9.35 2.04
N LEU A 49 0.66 -9.65 0.76
CA LEU A 49 -0.34 -9.46 -0.29
C LEU A 49 -1.07 -10.76 -0.56
N GLU A 50 -2.34 -10.84 -0.18
CA GLU A 50 -3.20 -12.01 -0.42
C GLU A 50 -4.17 -11.70 -1.54
N ARG A 51 -4.04 -12.38 -2.68
CA ARG A 51 -4.90 -12.11 -3.84
C ARG A 51 -6.30 -12.68 -3.58
N LEU A 52 -7.33 -11.90 -3.85
CA LEU A 52 -8.70 -12.37 -3.75
C LEU A 52 -9.04 -13.34 -4.88
N SER A 53 -9.67 -14.46 -4.52
CA SER A 53 -10.13 -15.45 -5.51
C SER A 53 -11.07 -14.81 -6.53
N GLY A 54 -10.93 -15.16 -7.81
CA GLY A 54 -11.73 -14.59 -8.90
C GLY A 54 -11.31 -13.19 -9.36
N HIS A 55 -10.35 -12.55 -8.69
CA HIS A 55 -9.89 -11.19 -9.05
C HIS A 55 -8.41 -11.17 -9.45
N ARG A 56 -8.08 -10.42 -10.51
CA ARG A 56 -6.70 -10.30 -11.02
C ARG A 56 -5.89 -9.23 -10.30
N ASP A 57 -6.52 -8.13 -9.91
CA ASP A 57 -5.87 -6.93 -9.38
C ASP A 57 -6.27 -6.61 -7.94
N LYS A 58 -7.01 -7.50 -7.25
CA LYS A 58 -7.53 -7.25 -5.90
C LYS A 58 -6.80 -8.08 -4.85
N TYR A 59 -6.37 -7.41 -3.79
CA TYR A 59 -5.57 -7.98 -2.72
C TYR A 59 -6.05 -7.50 -1.36
N ASN A 60 -6.00 -8.36 -0.36
CA ASN A 60 -5.87 -7.90 1.01
C ASN A 60 -4.39 -7.54 1.25
N ILE A 61 -4.15 -6.41 1.92
CA ILE A 61 -2.81 -5.95 2.30
C ILE A 61 -2.73 -6.05 3.80
N ARG A 62 -1.87 -6.94 4.32
CA ARG A 62 -1.76 -7.23 5.74
C ARG A 62 -0.35 -6.96 6.23
N SER A 63 -0.22 -6.28 7.37
CA SER A 63 1.09 -6.13 8.02
C SER A 63 1.62 -7.50 8.42
N PHE A 64 2.87 -7.79 8.07
CA PHE A 64 3.52 -9.03 8.50
C PHE A 64 3.69 -9.07 10.02
N ALA A 65 4.30 -8.01 10.59
CA ALA A 65 4.58 -7.91 12.03
C ALA A 65 3.32 -7.94 12.92
N GLN A 66 2.24 -7.29 12.47
CA GLN A 66 1.04 -7.12 13.29
C GLN A 66 -0.12 -8.04 12.92
N ASN A 67 0.03 -8.82 11.85
CA ASN A 67 -1.01 -9.71 11.32
C ASN A 67 -2.40 -9.05 11.18
N SER A 68 -2.42 -7.77 10.78
CA SER A 68 -3.64 -6.95 10.68
C SER A 68 -3.73 -6.30 9.31
N CYS A 69 -4.93 -6.26 8.74
CA CYS A 69 -5.20 -5.72 7.41
C CYS A 69 -5.17 -4.19 7.44
N VAL A 70 -4.66 -3.59 6.37
CA VAL A 70 -4.86 -2.17 6.12
C VAL A 70 -6.31 -1.95 5.69
N THR A 71 -6.97 -1.02 6.34
CA THR A 71 -8.37 -0.67 6.19
C THR A 71 -8.53 0.84 6.02
N ILE A 72 -9.75 1.28 5.75
CA ILE A 72 -10.10 2.69 5.59
C ILE A 72 -10.80 3.15 6.87
N ASN A 73 -10.27 4.20 7.52
CA ASN A 73 -11.00 4.84 8.61
C ASN A 73 -12.10 5.74 8.01
N SER A 74 -13.36 5.34 8.14
CA SER A 74 -14.48 5.82 7.31
C SER A 74 -15.08 7.19 7.69
N ALA A 75 -14.36 8.07 8.40
CA ALA A 75 -14.89 9.40 8.74
C ALA A 75 -14.71 10.45 7.63
N GLN A 76 -13.69 10.29 6.77
CA GLN A 76 -13.39 11.20 5.66
C GLN A 76 -12.92 10.38 4.45
N LYS A 77 -13.56 10.56 3.29
CA LYS A 77 -13.23 9.81 2.06
C LYS A 77 -11.92 10.30 1.43
N THR A 78 -11.67 11.60 1.41
CA THR A 78 -10.41 12.23 0.98
C THR A 78 -9.61 12.68 2.20
N ASN A 79 -8.27 12.60 2.13
CA ASN A 79 -7.35 12.79 3.25
C ASN A 79 -7.57 11.83 4.43
N GLY A 80 -8.36 10.76 4.22
CA GLY A 80 -8.60 9.73 5.21
C GLY A 80 -7.32 9.01 5.58
N THR A 81 -7.10 8.83 6.89
CA THR A 81 -6.00 8.02 7.39
C THR A 81 -6.27 6.55 7.11
N LEU A 82 -5.23 5.85 6.67
CA LEU A 82 -5.23 4.40 6.60
C LEU A 82 -5.22 3.85 8.04
N ALA A 83 -6.09 2.89 8.33
CA ALA A 83 -6.24 2.27 9.64
C ALA A 83 -5.91 0.78 9.60
N PHE A 84 -5.83 0.14 10.78
CA PHE A 84 -5.67 -1.30 10.89
C PHE A 84 -6.90 -1.95 11.48
N GLY A 85 -7.29 -3.06 10.87
CA GLY A 85 -8.42 -3.87 11.31
C GLY A 85 -8.16 -5.35 11.06
N ARG A 86 -8.93 -6.19 11.75
CA ARG A 86 -8.94 -7.63 11.46
C ARG A 86 -9.80 -7.98 10.25
N GLU A 87 -10.65 -7.06 9.83
CA GLU A 87 -11.53 -7.25 8.67
C GLU A 87 -10.75 -7.08 7.37
N ALA A 88 -11.06 -7.93 6.39
CA ALA A 88 -10.51 -7.82 5.05
C ALA A 88 -11.02 -6.54 4.39
N CYS A 89 -10.09 -5.68 3.94
CA CYS A 89 -10.40 -4.52 3.13
C CYS A 89 -9.68 -4.68 1.79
N PRO A 90 -10.39 -5.04 0.72
CA PRO A 90 -9.78 -5.26 -0.58
C PRO A 90 -9.20 -3.98 -1.20
N TRP A 91 -7.98 -4.08 -1.69
CA TRP A 91 -7.26 -3.03 -2.40
C TRP A 91 -6.99 -3.43 -3.85
N SER A 92 -7.11 -2.47 -4.75
CA SER A 92 -6.74 -2.63 -6.16
C SER A 92 -5.30 -2.19 -6.36
N ILE A 93 -4.44 -3.06 -6.89
CA ILE A 93 -3.05 -2.73 -7.22
C ILE A 93 -2.91 -2.75 -8.75
N ARG A 94 -2.68 -1.57 -9.34
CA ARG A 94 -2.66 -1.41 -10.80
C ARG A 94 -1.39 -0.73 -11.26
N ALA A 95 -0.68 -1.34 -12.21
CA ALA A 95 0.48 -0.75 -12.85
C ALA A 95 0.11 0.54 -13.61
N THR A 96 0.97 1.56 -13.55
CA THR A 96 0.76 2.88 -14.15
C THR A 96 1.66 3.17 -15.36
N GLY A 97 2.27 2.15 -15.97
CA GLY A 97 3.12 2.29 -17.15
C GLY A 97 3.62 0.96 -17.73
N TYR A 98 4.35 1.03 -18.84
CA TYR A 98 4.98 -0.10 -19.53
C TYR A 98 6.48 -0.17 -19.20
N GLY A 99 6.99 -1.35 -18.84
CA GLY A 99 8.41 -1.56 -18.51
C GLY A 99 8.70 -2.94 -17.91
N THR A 100 9.94 -3.41 -18.05
CA THR A 100 10.30 -4.84 -17.91
C THR A 100 10.88 -5.26 -16.56
N HIS A 101 11.22 -4.36 -15.63
CA HIS A 101 11.95 -4.79 -14.41
C HIS A 101 11.42 -4.24 -13.08
N VAL A 102 10.84 -3.04 -13.01
CA VAL A 102 10.17 -2.53 -11.79
C VAL A 102 8.97 -1.66 -12.19
N ARG A 103 7.75 -2.18 -12.04
CA ARG A 103 6.53 -1.46 -12.46
C ARG A 103 5.99 -0.59 -11.32
N LYS A 104 5.89 0.72 -11.57
CA LYS A 104 5.15 1.65 -10.72
C LYS A 104 3.69 1.23 -10.70
N SER A 105 3.08 1.21 -9.52
CA SER A 105 1.68 0.88 -9.32
C SER A 105 0.98 1.96 -8.50
N ARG A 106 -0.33 2.07 -8.69
CA ARG A 106 -1.23 2.76 -7.76
C ARG A 106 -1.98 1.72 -6.94
N ILE A 107 -2.20 2.07 -5.68
CA ILE A 107 -3.00 1.28 -4.74
C ILE A 107 -4.25 2.10 -4.45
N SER A 108 -5.43 1.56 -4.73
CA SER A 108 -6.71 2.23 -4.50
C SER A 108 -7.64 1.31 -3.70
N PRO A 109 -8.56 1.84 -2.89
CA PRO A 109 -9.68 1.05 -2.37
C PRO A 109 -10.37 0.26 -3.49
N HIS A 110 -10.84 -0.96 -3.20
CA HIS A 110 -11.72 -1.65 -4.14
C HIS A 110 -13.07 -0.93 -4.27
N SER A 111 -13.59 -0.42 -3.16
CA SER A 111 -14.88 0.28 -3.07
C SER A 111 -14.89 1.64 -3.78
N ASP A 112 -13.72 2.25 -3.97
CA ASP A 112 -13.59 3.57 -4.61
C ASP A 112 -12.23 3.70 -5.33
N ALA A 113 -12.26 3.56 -6.66
CA ALA A 113 -11.07 3.64 -7.50
C ALA A 113 -10.66 5.09 -7.84
N SER A 114 -11.39 6.10 -7.35
CA SER A 114 -11.01 7.51 -7.49
C SER A 114 -9.93 7.94 -6.49
N LEU A 115 -9.78 7.18 -5.39
CA LEU A 115 -8.81 7.42 -4.33
C LEU A 115 -7.56 6.56 -4.49
N TYR A 116 -6.42 7.08 -4.02
CA TYR A 116 -5.13 6.40 -4.08
C TYR A 116 -4.38 6.54 -2.75
N TRP A 117 -3.58 5.53 -2.41
CA TRP A 117 -2.54 5.68 -1.40
C TRP A 117 -1.54 6.75 -1.86
N SER A 118 -1.31 7.72 -1.01
CA SER A 118 -0.30 8.77 -1.13
C SER A 118 0.61 8.74 0.08
N LEU A 119 1.86 9.17 -0.10
CA LEU A 119 2.76 9.48 1.00
C LEU A 119 2.94 10.99 1.09
N ILE A 120 2.41 11.59 2.14
CA ILE A 120 2.52 13.04 2.38
C ILE A 120 3.61 13.27 3.42
N LYS A 121 4.51 14.20 3.12
CA LYS A 121 5.58 14.61 4.03
C LYS A 121 5.08 15.75 4.92
N ASN A 122 5.05 15.50 6.21
CA ASN A 122 4.75 16.48 7.26
C ASN A 122 6.05 16.93 7.94
N ALA A 123 5.95 17.85 8.91
CA ALA A 123 7.11 18.35 9.66
C ALA A 123 7.81 17.23 10.45
N GLY A 124 8.80 16.59 9.82
CA GLY A 124 9.66 15.56 10.43
C GLY A 124 9.27 14.11 10.15
N ASN A 125 8.09 13.82 9.61
CA ASN A 125 7.68 12.46 9.25
C ASN A 125 6.86 12.42 7.95
N SER A 126 6.84 11.25 7.30
CA SER A 126 5.96 10.99 6.15
C SER A 126 4.81 10.09 6.61
N GLN A 127 3.58 10.37 6.19
CA GLN A 127 2.40 9.60 6.56
C GLN A 127 1.62 9.17 5.32
N ALA A 128 1.16 7.92 5.31
CA ALA A 128 0.36 7.38 4.22
C ALA A 128 -1.14 7.69 4.43
N LEU A 129 -1.77 8.24 3.39
CA LEU A 129 -3.15 8.72 3.40
C LEU A 129 -3.86 8.36 2.09
N LEU A 130 -5.18 8.49 2.05
CA LEU A 130 -5.95 8.46 0.80
C LEU A 130 -6.09 9.84 0.19
N THR A 131 -5.88 9.94 -1.12
CA THR A 131 -6.07 11.18 -1.90
C THR A 131 -6.70 10.89 -3.26
N ASP A 132 -7.46 11.84 -3.79
CA ASP A 132 -7.91 11.87 -5.19
C ASP A 132 -6.91 12.61 -6.11
N ASP A 133 -5.96 13.35 -5.53
CA ASP A 133 -4.90 14.03 -6.26
C ASP A 133 -3.83 13.05 -6.75
N ARG A 134 -3.80 12.86 -8.08
CA ARG A 134 -2.89 11.95 -8.78
C ARG A 134 -1.44 12.46 -8.85
N THR A 135 -1.16 13.69 -8.43
CA THR A 135 0.18 14.27 -8.40
C THR A 135 0.89 14.04 -7.06
N SER A 136 0.12 13.73 -6.01
CA SER A 136 0.59 13.55 -4.63
C SER A 136 1.26 12.21 -4.35
N ALA A 137 2.49 11.99 -4.86
CA ALA A 137 3.34 10.83 -4.51
C ALA A 137 2.58 9.47 -4.47
N VAL A 138 1.68 9.24 -5.43
CA VAL A 138 0.73 8.11 -5.42
C VAL A 138 1.27 6.82 -6.06
N HIS A 139 2.54 6.81 -6.46
CA HIS A 139 3.15 5.71 -7.20
C HIS A 139 4.04 4.89 -6.28
N TRP A 140 3.91 3.58 -6.38
CA TRP A 140 4.55 2.62 -5.48
C TRP A 140 5.27 1.54 -6.28
N TYR A 141 6.43 1.12 -5.78
CA TYR A 141 7.10 -0.10 -6.19
C TYR A 141 6.81 -1.19 -5.15
N LEU A 142 6.37 -2.35 -5.64
CA LEU A 142 6.14 -3.52 -4.80
C LEU A 142 7.21 -4.55 -5.09
N HIS A 143 8.09 -4.79 -4.13
CA HIS A 143 9.20 -5.72 -4.28
C HIS A 143 8.94 -6.96 -3.44
N ARG A 144 8.89 -8.12 -4.07
CA ARG A 144 8.71 -9.39 -3.36
C ARG A 144 9.94 -9.66 -2.52
N MET A 145 9.74 -9.97 -1.24
CA MET A 145 10.81 -10.43 -0.37
C MET A 145 11.12 -11.89 -0.70
N SER A 146 12.39 -12.22 -0.88
CA SER A 146 12.84 -13.61 -0.97
C SER A 146 12.62 -14.28 0.39
N ALA A 147 12.06 -15.50 0.36
CA ALA A 147 11.99 -16.37 1.52
C ALA A 147 13.39 -16.86 1.93
#